data_AF-A0A3C0I8A6-F1
#
_entry.id   AF-A0A3C0I8A6-F1
#
_cell.length_a   1.000
_cell.length_b   1.000
_cell.length_c   1.000
_cell.angle_alpha   90.00
_cell.angle_beta   90.00
_cell.angle_gamma   90.00
#
_symmetry.space_group_name_H-M   'P 1'
#
loop_
_entity.id
_entity.type
_entity.pdbx_description
1 polymer ?
#
loop_
_entity_poly.entity_id
_entity_poly.type
_entity_poly.pdbx_seq_one_letter_code
_entity_poly.pdbx_strand_id
1 'polypeptide(L)'
;MNRITLFLLAMLVWLASPAAQAQKLNYPKTAQVKHIDNYFGTDVADPYRWLEVSDSAAVKDWIKEQNKVTFEYLAQIPFRENLKQRLTQIWNYPKVGAPFKRGDYYYFYKNDGLQNQSILYRQKTLGGEAEAFLDPNT
;
A
#
# COMPACT_ATOMS: atom_id res chain seq x y z
N MET A 1 -22.34 -11.07 -47.12
CA MET A 1 -21.95 -10.11 -46.08
C MET A 1 -20.76 -9.32 -46.60
N ASN A 2 -20.95 -8.06 -47.01
CA ASN A 2 -19.97 -7.36 -47.84
C ASN A 2 -18.73 -6.97 -47.01
N ARG A 3 -17.54 -7.08 -47.63
CA ARG A 3 -16.27 -6.70 -47.01
C ARG A 3 -16.26 -5.25 -46.48
N ILE A 4 -17.09 -4.38 -47.07
CA ILE A 4 -17.28 -2.98 -46.66
C ILE A 4 -18.02 -2.87 -45.32
N THR A 5 -18.97 -3.77 -45.02
CA THR A 5 -19.70 -3.76 -43.74
C THR A 5 -18.85 -4.23 -42.55
N LEU A 6 -17.81 -5.05 -42.81
CA LEU A 6 -16.84 -5.47 -41.78
C LEU A 6 -15.82 -4.38 -41.43
N PHE A 7 -15.42 -3.54 -42.38
CA PHE A 7 -14.50 -2.42 -42.11
C PHE A 7 -15.16 -1.25 -41.37
N LEU A 8 -16.45 -0.98 -41.62
CA LEU A 8 -17.20 0.05 -40.90
C LEU A 8 -17.46 -0.32 -39.42
N LEU A 9 -17.66 -1.61 -39.13
CA LEU A 9 -17.81 -2.06 -37.73
C LEU A 9 -16.49 -1.98 -36.93
N ALA A 10 -15.34 -2.20 -37.58
CA ALA A 10 -14.04 -2.11 -36.93
C ALA A 10 -13.62 -0.65 -36.63
N MET A 11 -14.10 0.33 -37.40
CA MET A 11 -13.80 1.75 -37.19
C MET A 11 -14.63 2.38 -36.04
N LEU A 12 -15.81 1.83 -35.75
CA LEU A 12 -16.69 2.26 -34.66
C LEU A 12 -16.20 1.82 -33.27
N VAL A 13 -15.38 0.77 -33.18
CA VAL A 13 -14.82 0.28 -31.90
C VAL A 13 -13.58 1.07 -31.45
N TRP A 14 -12.93 1.82 -32.36
CA TRP A 14 -11.73 2.60 -32.01
C TRP A 14 -12.05 4.01 -31.49
N LEU A 15 -13.26 4.53 -31.73
CA LEU A 15 -13.72 5.85 -31.25
C LEU A 15 -14.30 5.83 -29.82
N ALA A 16 -14.41 4.65 -29.20
CA ALA A 16 -14.91 4.50 -27.83
C ALA A 16 -13.79 4.19 -26.83
N SER A 17 -12.58 4.72 -27.04
CA SER A 17 -11.66 4.87 -25.91
C SER A 17 -12.16 6.08 -25.11
N PRO A 18 -12.72 5.91 -23.89
CA PRO A 18 -12.92 7.06 -23.05
C PRO A 18 -11.52 7.61 -22.80
N ALA A 19 -11.20 8.76 -23.39
CA ALA A 19 -10.13 9.60 -22.88
C ALA A 19 -10.39 9.69 -21.37
N ALA A 20 -9.42 9.31 -20.56
CA ALA A 20 -9.56 9.31 -19.11
C ALA A 20 -9.86 10.75 -18.68
N GLN A 21 -11.14 11.09 -18.59
CA GLN A 21 -11.60 12.38 -18.14
C GLN A 21 -11.11 12.47 -16.69
N ALA A 22 -10.16 13.39 -16.43
CA ALA A 22 -9.67 13.60 -15.09
C ALA A 22 -10.87 13.90 -14.18
N GLN A 23 -11.19 12.96 -13.30
CA GLN A 23 -12.32 13.08 -12.41
C GLN A 23 -12.05 14.22 -11.44
N LYS A 24 -12.95 15.21 -11.42
CA LYS A 24 -12.85 16.34 -10.49
C LYS A 24 -13.08 15.81 -9.08
N LEU A 25 -12.01 15.75 -8.28
CA LEU A 25 -12.07 15.33 -6.88
C LEU A 25 -12.47 16.50 -5.98
N ASN A 26 -13.35 16.23 -5.02
CA ASN A 26 -13.71 17.17 -3.97
C ASN A 26 -12.85 16.86 -2.74
N TYR A 27 -11.78 17.64 -2.54
CA TYR A 27 -10.88 17.42 -1.40
C TYR A 27 -11.49 17.92 -0.08
N PRO A 28 -11.16 17.28 1.06
CA PRO A 28 -11.56 17.77 2.37
C PRO A 28 -10.97 19.16 2.62
N LYS A 29 -11.76 20.03 3.25
CA LYS A 29 -11.26 21.34 3.69
C LYS A 29 -10.19 21.11 4.76
N THR A 30 -9.00 21.64 4.54
CA THR A 30 -7.90 21.61 5.52
C THR A 30 -7.78 23.00 6.13
N ALA A 31 -7.96 23.09 7.45
CA ALA A 31 -7.83 24.37 8.14
C ALA A 31 -6.41 24.92 7.99
N GLN A 32 -6.30 26.24 7.85
CA GLN A 32 -5.03 26.95 7.91
C GLN A 32 -4.97 27.71 9.23
N VAL A 33 -3.86 27.57 9.94
CA VAL A 33 -3.57 28.33 11.16
C VAL A 33 -2.53 29.39 10.86
N LYS A 34 -2.53 30.49 11.61
CA LYS A 34 -1.49 31.50 11.50
C LYS A 34 -0.28 31.06 12.33
N HIS A 35 0.61 30.30 11.72
CA HIS A 35 1.91 29.93 12.30
C HIS A 35 3.04 30.42 11.39
N ILE A 36 4.05 31.07 11.97
CA ILE A 36 5.22 31.59 11.29
C ILE A 36 6.44 31.31 12.18
N ASP A 37 7.45 30.65 11.62
CA ASP A 37 8.76 30.54 12.23
C ASP A 37 9.69 31.62 11.65
N ASN A 38 10.65 32.10 12.44
CA ASN A 38 11.72 32.97 11.94
C ASN A 38 13.04 32.19 11.89
N TYR A 39 13.63 32.10 10.70
CA TYR A 39 14.94 31.49 10.48
C TYR A 39 15.93 32.56 10.04
N PHE A 40 16.82 32.97 10.94
CA PHE A 40 17.89 33.94 10.68
C PHE A 40 17.39 35.26 10.08
N GLY A 41 16.26 35.78 10.59
CA GLY A 41 15.64 37.00 10.11
C GLY A 41 14.68 36.80 8.93
N THR A 42 14.49 35.57 8.44
CA THR A 42 13.51 35.25 7.40
C THR A 42 12.27 34.59 8.02
N ASP A 43 11.11 35.21 7.85
CA ASP A 43 9.83 34.65 8.27
C ASP A 43 9.33 33.59 7.27
N VAL A 44 8.97 32.41 7.79
CA VAL A 44 8.47 31.27 7.01
C VAL A 44 7.13 30.81 7.60
N ALA A 45 6.06 30.95 6.82
CA ALA A 45 4.73 30.53 7.24
C ALA A 45 4.55 29.01 7.11
N ASP A 46 3.95 28.40 8.13
CA ASP A 46 3.57 27.00 8.14
C ASP A 46 2.09 26.85 8.52
N PRO A 47 1.17 27.08 7.57
CA PRO A 47 -0.25 27.14 7.85
C PRO A 47 -0.85 25.80 8.29
N TYR A 48 -0.11 24.70 8.21
CA TYR A 48 -0.58 23.36 8.56
C TYR A 48 0.15 22.75 9.75
N ARG A 49 0.88 23.57 10.54
CA ARG A 49 1.56 23.16 11.77
C ARG A 49 0.70 22.29 12.69
N TRP A 50 -0.61 22.53 12.72
CA TRP A 50 -1.56 21.75 13.53
C TRP A 50 -1.64 20.26 13.14
N LEU A 51 -1.26 19.88 11.92
CA LEU A 51 -1.18 18.49 11.47
C LEU A 51 -0.03 17.70 12.11
N GLU A 52 0.94 18.37 12.73
CA GLU A 52 2.05 17.71 13.43
C GLU A 52 1.63 17.07 14.77
N VAL A 53 0.47 17.47 15.31
CA VAL A 53 -0.07 16.91 16.56
C VAL A 53 -0.87 15.64 16.26
N SER A 54 -0.13 14.56 15.97
CA SER A 54 -0.64 13.30 15.40
C SER A 54 -1.73 12.60 16.23
N ASP A 55 -1.79 12.85 17.53
CA ASP A 55 -2.75 12.22 18.44
C ASP A 55 -4.02 13.06 18.67
N SER A 56 -4.07 14.29 18.16
CA SER A 56 -5.22 15.19 18.30
C SER A 56 -6.46 14.68 17.56
N ALA A 57 -7.64 15.01 18.10
CA ALA A 57 -8.91 14.65 17.46
C ALA A 57 -9.03 15.28 16.06
N ALA A 58 -8.60 16.54 15.91
CA ALA A 58 -8.65 17.25 14.63
C ALA A 58 -7.82 16.55 13.54
N VAL A 59 -6.61 16.05 13.88
CA VAL A 59 -5.76 15.32 12.92
C VAL A 59 -6.38 13.98 12.57
N LYS A 60 -6.93 13.25 13.55
CA LYS A 60 -7.62 11.97 13.30
C LYS A 60 -8.82 12.14 12.36
N ASP A 61 -9.62 13.18 12.56
CA ASP A 61 -10.76 13.50 11.70
C ASP A 61 -10.30 13.89 10.29
N TRP A 62 -9.24 14.70 10.18
CA TRP A 62 -8.65 15.05 8.89
C TRP A 62 -8.14 13.82 8.14
N ILE A 63 -7.41 12.91 8.81
CA ILE A 63 -6.93 11.65 8.22
C ILE A 63 -8.11 10.81 7.70
N LYS A 64 -9.19 10.73 8.47
CA LYS A 64 -10.39 9.99 8.07
C LYS A 64 -11.01 10.55 6.79
N GLU A 65 -11.14 11.87 6.68
CA GLU A 65 -11.70 12.50 5.48
C GLU A 65 -10.79 12.36 4.26
N GLN A 66 -9.46 12.44 4.44
CA GLN A 66 -8.50 12.19 3.36
C GLN A 66 -8.55 10.73 2.88
N ASN A 67 -8.61 9.78 3.82
CA ASN A 67 -8.76 8.37 3.51
C ASN A 67 -10.06 8.10 2.76
N LYS A 68 -11.16 8.78 3.12
CA LYS A 68 -12.44 8.64 2.43
C LYS A 68 -12.32 8.99 0.95
N VAL A 69 -11.80 10.17 0.60
CA VAL A 69 -11.59 10.57 -0.81
C VAL A 69 -10.69 9.58 -1.53
N THR A 70 -9.61 9.14 -0.88
CA THR A 70 -8.66 8.20 -1.46
C THR A 70 -9.30 6.85 -1.75
N PHE A 71 -9.99 6.25 -0.77
CA PHE A 71 -10.60 4.93 -0.95
C PHE A 71 -11.81 4.97 -1.90
N GLU A 72 -12.59 6.05 -1.91
CA GLU A 72 -13.67 6.24 -2.90
C GLU A 72 -13.12 6.29 -4.33
N TYR A 73 -12.03 7.04 -4.55
CA TYR A 73 -11.38 7.08 -5.85
C TYR A 73 -10.80 5.72 -6.26
N LEU A 74 -10.07 5.08 -5.35
CA LEU A 74 -9.45 3.78 -5.60
C LEU A 74 -10.48 2.67 -5.84
N ALA A 75 -11.66 2.74 -5.22
CA ALA A 75 -12.75 1.78 -5.41
C ALA A 75 -13.35 1.83 -6.83
N GLN A 76 -13.18 2.93 -7.56
CA GLN A 76 -13.68 3.08 -8.93
C GLN A 76 -12.79 2.36 -9.96
N ILE A 77 -11.59 1.92 -9.58
CA ILE A 77 -10.65 1.24 -10.48
C ILE A 77 -11.12 -0.20 -10.72
N PRO A 78 -11.64 -0.56 -11.92
CA PRO A 78 -12.37 -1.82 -12.11
C PRO A 78 -11.50 -3.07 -11.92
N PHE A 79 -10.19 -2.95 -12.13
CA PHE A 79 -9.24 -4.05 -12.06
C PHE A 79 -8.46 -4.12 -10.73
N ARG A 80 -8.78 -3.28 -9.74
CA ARG A 80 -8.06 -3.23 -8.45
C ARG A 80 -8.07 -4.58 -7.72
N GLU A 81 -9.23 -5.23 -7.65
CA GLU A 81 -9.33 -6.53 -6.97
C GLU A 81 -8.62 -7.64 -7.75
N ASN A 82 -8.70 -7.64 -9.08
CA ASN A 82 -7.95 -8.59 -9.91
C ASN A 82 -6.44 -8.44 -9.71
N LEU A 83 -5.95 -7.19 -9.62
CA LEU A 83 -4.55 -6.91 -9.33
C LEU A 83 -4.14 -7.41 -7.95
N LYS A 84 -4.95 -7.13 -6.91
CA LYS A 84 -4.72 -7.62 -5.55
C LYS A 84 -4.65 -9.15 -5.52
N GLN A 85 -5.60 -9.84 -6.15
CA GLN A 85 -5.62 -11.30 -6.24
C GLN A 85 -4.37 -11.84 -6.93
N ARG A 86 -3.98 -11.24 -8.07
CA ARG A 86 -2.78 -11.67 -8.79
C ARG A 86 -1.52 -11.49 -7.96
N LEU A 87 -1.37 -10.35 -7.26
CA LEU A 87 -0.25 -10.10 -6.36
C LEU A 87 -0.23 -11.10 -5.21
N THR A 88 -1.37 -11.36 -4.56
CA THR A 88 -1.47 -12.37 -3.50
C THR A 88 -1.06 -13.75 -3.99
N GLN A 89 -1.50 -14.17 -5.17
CA GLN A 89 -1.15 -15.47 -5.75
C GLN A 89 0.36 -15.62 -5.96
N ILE A 90 1.02 -14.62 -6.56
CA ILE A 90 2.47 -14.69 -6.82
C ILE A 90 3.30 -14.49 -5.55
N TRP A 91 2.73 -13.88 -4.51
CA TRP A 91 3.40 -13.70 -3.21
C TRP A 91 3.28 -14.93 -2.31
N ASN A 92 2.25 -15.75 -2.50
CA ASN A 92 1.95 -16.91 -1.66
C ASN A 92 2.84 -18.13 -2.00
N TYR A 93 4.11 -18.04 -1.61
CA TYR A 93 5.05 -19.15 -1.66
C TYR A 93 5.93 -19.18 -0.39
N PRO A 94 6.46 -20.35 0.00
CA PRO A 94 7.35 -20.46 1.16
C PRO A 94 8.64 -19.65 0.97
N LYS A 95 8.99 -18.84 1.97
CA LYS A 95 10.21 -18.02 2.00
C LYS A 95 11.06 -18.49 3.17
N VAL A 96 12.34 -18.74 2.92
CA VAL A 96 13.30 -19.16 3.95
C VAL A 96 14.54 -18.28 3.83
N GLY A 97 14.90 -17.63 4.94
CA GLY A 97 16.13 -16.84 5.03
C GLY A 97 17.36 -17.72 5.24
N ALA A 98 18.54 -17.16 4.98
CA ALA A 98 19.79 -17.86 5.25
C ALA A 98 19.95 -18.14 6.76
N PRO A 99 20.35 -19.36 7.16
CA PRO A 99 20.55 -19.68 8.56
C PRO A 99 21.80 -18.98 9.12
N PHE A 100 21.74 -18.57 10.39
CA PHE A 100 22.87 -17.99 11.12
C PHE A 100 23.05 -18.68 12.47
N LYS A 101 24.31 -18.97 12.86
CA LYS A 101 24.63 -19.70 14.08
C LYS A 101 24.74 -18.77 15.30
N ARG A 102 24.15 -19.16 16.43
CA ARG A 102 24.32 -18.54 17.75
C ARG A 102 24.31 -19.63 18.82
N GLY A 103 25.42 -19.80 19.54
CA GLY A 103 25.60 -20.89 20.49
C GLY A 103 25.38 -22.25 19.82
N ASP A 104 24.56 -23.09 20.45
CA ASP A 104 24.25 -24.46 20.01
C ASP A 104 23.17 -24.53 18.92
N TYR A 105 22.65 -23.38 18.47
CA TYR A 105 21.52 -23.32 17.55
C TYR A 105 21.86 -22.55 16.26
N TYR A 106 21.23 -22.98 15.17
CA TYR A 106 21.08 -22.21 13.95
C TYR A 106 19.69 -21.58 13.93
N TYR A 107 19.64 -20.29 13.64
CA TYR A 107 18.42 -19.50 13.55
C TYR A 107 18.15 -19.13 12.10
N PHE A 108 16.88 -19.02 11.72
CA PHE A 108 16.49 -18.56 10.39
C PHE A 108 15.05 -18.05 10.40
N TYR A 109 14.76 -17.11 9.50
CA TYR A 109 13.39 -16.66 9.30
C TYR A 109 12.68 -17.54 8.27
N LYS A 110 11.40 -17.83 8.52
CA LYS A 110 10.53 -18.55 7.59
C LYS A 110 9.17 -17.87 7.53
N ASN A 111 8.61 -17.81 6.32
CA ASN A 111 7.24 -17.36 6.07
C ASN A 111 6.56 -18.40 5.16
N ASP A 112 5.38 -18.87 5.53
CA ASP A 112 4.66 -19.89 4.76
C ASP A 112 4.08 -19.37 3.43
N GLY A 113 4.02 -18.05 3.25
CA GLY A 113 3.43 -17.43 2.09
C GLY A 113 2.91 -16.04 2.40
N LEU A 114 1.92 -15.96 3.28
CA LEU A 114 1.10 -14.76 3.50
C LEU A 114 1.05 -14.29 4.95
N GLN A 115 1.90 -14.84 5.83
CA GLN A 115 2.05 -14.31 7.18
C GLN A 115 2.49 -12.84 7.14
N ASN A 116 1.89 -12.01 8.01
CA ASN A 116 2.20 -10.58 8.10
C ASN A 116 3.68 -10.36 8.42
N GLN A 117 4.24 -11.16 9.34
CA GLN A 117 5.64 -11.16 9.71
C GLN A 117 6.22 -12.57 9.60
N SER A 118 7.49 -12.66 9.19
CA SER A 118 8.20 -13.96 9.18
C SER A 118 8.46 -14.42 10.61
N ILE A 119 8.30 -15.72 10.86
CA ILE A 119 8.60 -16.33 12.15
C ILE A 119 10.10 -16.65 12.22
N LEU A 120 10.71 -16.40 13.37
CA LEU A 120 12.07 -16.82 13.66
C LEU A 120 12.05 -18.25 14.20
N TYR A 121 12.68 -19.17 13.47
CA TYR A 121 12.87 -20.57 13.87
C TYR A 121 14.29 -20.80 14.37
N ARG A 122 14.48 -21.88 15.12
CA ARG A 122 15.80 -22.41 15.48
C ARG A 122 15.87 -23.93 15.34
N GLN A 123 17.07 -24.44 15.08
CA GLN A 123 17.39 -25.88 14.97
C GLN A 123 18.80 -26.15 15.50
N LYS A 124 19.06 -27.33 16.07
CA LYS A 124 20.40 -27.68 16.61
C LYS A 124 21.42 -27.99 15.51
N THR A 125 20.99 -28.62 14.43
CA THR A 125 21.82 -28.97 13.27
C THR A 125 21.21 -28.42 11.99
N LEU A 126 22.03 -28.15 10.97
CA LEU A 126 21.52 -27.75 9.67
C LEU A 126 20.70 -28.90 9.05
N GLY A 127 19.43 -28.63 8.72
CA GLY A 127 18.51 -29.63 8.18
C GLY A 127 17.88 -30.55 9.24
N GLY A 128 18.11 -30.27 10.53
CA GLY A 128 17.42 -30.96 11.62
C GLY A 128 15.99 -30.48 11.82
N GLU A 129 15.34 -30.96 12.87
CA GLU A 129 14.02 -30.47 13.26
C GLU A 129 14.11 -29.01 13.74
N ALA A 130 13.25 -28.17 13.19
CA ALA A 130 13.18 -26.76 13.52
C ALA A 130 11.94 -26.45 14.35
N GLU A 131 12.11 -25.67 15.41
CA GLU A 131 11.04 -25.18 16.27
C GLU A 131 10.90 -23.65 16.16
N ALA A 132 9.67 -23.15 16.29
CA ALA A 132 9.45 -21.72 16.35
C ALA A 132 10.08 -21.16 17.64
N PHE A 133 10.87 -20.11 17.50
CA PHE A 133 11.54 -19.44 18.62
C PHE A 133 10.86 -18.12 18.97
N LEU A 134 10.48 -17.33 17.96
CA LEU A 134 9.72 -16.08 18.13
C LEU A 134 8.78 -15.90 16.94
N ASP A 135 7.48 -15.75 17.25
CA ASP A 135 6.44 -15.43 16.28
C ASP A 135 5.92 -14.00 16.53
N PRO A 136 6.25 -13.01 15.67
CA PRO A 136 5.73 -11.65 15.81
C PRO A 136 4.24 -11.49 15.48
N ASN A 137 3.58 -12.54 14.99
CA ASN A 137 2.15 -12.52 14.68
C ASN A 137 1.29 -12.85 15.92
N THR A 138 1.89 -13.18 17.07
CA THR A 138 1.21 -13.51 18.34
C THR A 138 1.69 -12.66 19.51
#